data_AF-A0A9E3YUL6-F1
#
_entry.id   AF-A0A9E3YUL6-F1
#
_cell.length_a   1.000
_cell.length_b   1.000
_cell.length_c   1.000
_cell.angle_alpha   90.00
_cell.angle_beta   90.00
_cell.angle_gamma   90.00
#
_symmetry.space_group_name_H-M   'P 1'
#
loop_
_entity.id
_entity.type
_entity.pdbx_description
1 polymer ?
#
loop_
_entity_poly.entity_id
_entity_poly.type
_entity_poly.pdbx_seq_one_letter_code
_entity_poly.pdbx_strand_id
1 'polypeptide(L)' 'HVYAVDGVDEALELLTGVPAGAPLDGDRFEADSVNERVRQRLHELAEIGRRHAGEQSPASEAKP' A
#
# COMPACT_ATOMS: atom_id res chain seq x y z
N HIS A 1 9.98 28.40 2.62
CA HIS A 1 10.91 27.60 3.43
C HIS A 1 11.49 26.50 2.55
N VAL A 2 12.76 26.15 2.72
CA VAL A 2 13.44 25.04 2.03
C VAL A 2 13.96 24.11 3.12
N TYR A 3 13.74 22.81 2.97
CA TYR A 3 14.09 21.79 3.95
C TYR A 3 15.00 20.76 3.28
N ALA A 4 16.15 20.50 3.90
CA ALA A 4 17.00 19.37 3.52
C ALA A 4 16.48 18.12 4.24
N VAL A 5 16.46 17.00 3.53
CA VAL A 5 16.05 15.70 4.05
C VAL A 5 17.00 14.63 3.52
N ASP A 6 17.26 13.61 4.31
CA ASP A 6 18.16 12.51 3.97
C ASP A 6 17.46 11.42 3.16
N GLY A 7 16.12 11.34 3.26
CA GLY A 7 15.34 10.30 2.62
C GLY A 7 13.87 10.65 2.39
N VAL A 8 13.19 9.77 1.65
CA VAL A 8 11.78 9.93 1.29
C VAL A 8 10.87 9.88 2.53
N ASP A 9 11.20 9.04 3.51
CA ASP A 9 10.43 8.93 4.75
C ASP A 9 10.41 10.26 5.52
N GLU A 10 11.55 10.93 5.65
CA GLU A 10 11.63 12.25 6.29
C GLU A 10 10.84 13.31 5.51
N ALA A 11 10.87 13.24 4.18
CA ALA A 11 10.05 14.11 3.33
C ALA A 11 8.54 13.86 3.54
N LEU A 12 8.12 12.60 3.70
CA LEU A 12 6.74 12.22 3.96
C LEU A 12 6.27 12.77 5.30
N GLU A 13 7.10 12.69 6.34
CA GLU A 13 6.79 13.25 7.66
C GLU A 13 6.61 14.76 7.60
N LEU A 14 7.49 15.47 6.90
CA LEU A 14 7.41 16.91 6.73
C LEU A 14 6.15 17.34 5.97
N LEU A 15 5.76 16.61 4.91
CA LEU A 15 4.63 16.95 4.06
C LEU A 15 3.28 16.59 4.68
N THR A 16 3.21 15.51 5.46
CA THR A 16 1.95 14.97 5.99
C THR A 16 1.72 15.32 7.46
N GLY A 17 2.78 15.65 8.21
CA GLY A 17 2.72 15.82 9.66
C GLY A 17 2.47 14.52 10.43
N VAL A 18 2.65 13.37 9.78
CA VAL A 18 2.44 12.03 10.33
C VAL A 18 3.75 11.23 10.22
N PRO A 19 4.16 10.43 11.22
CA PRO A 19 5.35 9.59 11.12
C PRO A 19 5.31 8.69 9.87
N ALA A 20 6.44 8.51 9.20
CA ALA A 20 6.54 7.58 8.07
C ALA A 20 6.32 6.14 8.54
N GLY A 21 6.88 5.81 9.73
CA GLY A 21 6.75 4.53 10.40
C GLY A 21 7.85 3.56 9.96
N ALA A 22 8.63 3.09 10.94
CA ALA A 22 9.70 2.14 10.71
C ALA A 22 9.15 0.73 10.37
N PRO A 23 9.87 -0.07 9.58
CA PRO A 23 9.53 -1.47 9.36
C PRO A 23 9.65 -2.27 10.67
N LEU A 24 8.69 -3.14 10.90
CA LEU A 24 8.62 -4.09 12.01
C LEU A 24 8.77 -5.53 11.49
N ASP A 25 8.84 -6.49 12.41
CA ASP A 25 8.92 -7.91 12.07
C ASP A 25 7.75 -8.37 11.20
N GLY A 26 8.08 -8.92 10.03
CA GLY A 26 7.14 -9.50 9.05
C GLY A 26 6.19 -8.47 8.46
N ASP A 27 6.50 -7.94 7.27
CA ASP A 27 5.67 -7.05 6.44
C ASP A 27 4.75 -6.07 7.20
N ARG A 28 5.22 -5.51 8.33
CA ARG A 28 4.48 -4.57 9.18
C ARG A 28 5.26 -3.29 9.35
N PHE A 29 4.55 -2.23 9.72
CA PHE A 29 5.09 -0.92 10.05
C PHE A 29 4.49 -0.43 11.37
N GLU A 30 5.14 0.53 12.01
CA GLU A 30 4.63 1.17 13.23
C GLU A 30 3.20 1.70 13.04
N ALA A 31 2.38 1.56 14.09
CA ALA A 31 0.99 1.98 14.05
C ALA A 31 0.84 3.49 13.83
N ASP A 32 -0.30 3.90 13.28
CA ASP A 32 -0.67 5.28 12.97
C ASP A 32 0.24 6.02 11.98
N SER A 33 1.16 5.28 11.33
CA SER A 33 2.12 5.82 10.37
C SER A 33 1.61 5.83 8.92
N VAL A 34 2.32 6.57 8.05
CA VAL A 34 2.02 6.59 6.62
C VAL A 34 2.24 5.21 5.99
N ASN A 35 3.35 4.54 6.29
CA ASN A 35 3.70 3.25 5.70
C ASN A 35 2.72 2.14 6.13
N GLU A 36 2.20 2.21 7.35
CA GLU A 36 1.18 1.28 7.84
C GLU A 36 -0.13 1.40 7.06
N ARG A 37 -0.59 2.64 6.81
CA ARG A 37 -1.77 2.93 5.98
C ARG A 37 -1.56 2.52 4.52
N VAL A 38 -0.37 2.77 3.97
CA VAL A 38 -0.02 2.33 2.60
C VAL A 38 -0.09 0.81 2.49
N ARG A 39 0.49 0.08 3.44
CA ARG A 39 0.45 -1.39 3.48
C ARG A 39 -0.99 -1.91 3.53
N GLN A 40 -1.82 -1.35 4.41
CA GLN A 40 -3.24 -1.70 4.49
C GLN A 40 -3.94 -1.48 3.14
N ARG A 41 -3.72 -0.32 2.51
CA ARG A 41 -4.34 0.02 1.23
C ARG A 41 -3.88 -0.89 0.09
N LEU A 42 -2.60 -1.24 0.04
CA LEU A 42 -2.06 -2.18 -0.94
C LEU A 42 -2.69 -3.57 -0.78
N HIS A 43 -2.90 -4.02 0.45
CA HIS A 43 -3.59 -5.29 0.72
C HIS A 43 -5.04 -5.26 0.21
N GLU A 44 -5.80 -4.20 0.50
CA GLU A 44 -7.15 -4.02 -0.03
C GLU A 44 -7.20 -4.02 -1.56
N LEU A 45 -6.28 -3.29 -2.20
CA LEU A 45 -6.19 -3.23 -3.66
C LEU A 45 -5.87 -4.60 -4.26
N ALA A 46 -5.01 -5.38 -3.60
CA ALA A 46 -4.70 -6.75 -4.02
C ALA A 46 -5.93 -7.67 -3.91
N GLU A 47 -6.76 -7.52 -2.86
CA GLU A 47 -8.02 -8.26 -2.75
C GLU A 47 -9.02 -7.89 -3.84
N ILE A 48 -9.15 -6.59 -4.15
CA ILE A 48 -10.01 -6.12 -5.24
C ILE A 48 -9.52 -6.70 -6.58
N GLY A 49 -8.21 -6.64 -6.84
CA GLY A 49 -7.60 -7.21 -8.04
C GLY A 49 -7.86 -8.71 -8.18
N ARG A 50 -7.75 -9.48 -7.09
CA ARG A 50 -8.06 -10.92 -7.09
C ARG A 50 -9.51 -11.22 -7.44
N ARG A 51 -10.47 -10.48 -6.88
CA ARG A 51 -11.90 -10.67 -7.19
C ARG A 51 -12.17 -10.43 -8.67
N HIS A 52 -11.65 -9.33 -9.20
CA HIS A 52 -11.86 -8.96 -10.61
C HIS A 52 -11.15 -9.94 -11.57
N ALA A 53 -9.97 -10.46 -11.20
CA ALA A 53 -9.28 -11.49 -11.98
C ALA A 53 -10.03 -12.84 -11.95
N GLY A 54 -10.66 -13.20 -10.82
CA GLY A 54 -11.49 -14.40 -10.70
C GLY A 54 -12.80 -14.31 -11.49
N GLU A 55 -13.40 -13.12 -11.59
CA GLU A 55 -14.62 -12.86 -12.37
C GLU A 55 -14.38 -12.82 -13.88
N GLN A 56 -13.13 -12.64 -14.33
CA GLN A 56 -12.72 -12.56 -15.75
C GLN A 56 -12.25 -13.90 -16.36
N SER A 57 -12.53 -15.04 -15.74
CA SER A 57 -12.30 -16.34 -16.42
C SER A 57 -13.41 -16.59 -17.46
N PRO A 58 -13.09 -16.72 -18.76
CA PRO A 58 -14.08 -17.05 -19.78
C PRO A 58 -14.39 -18.54 -19.69
N ALA A 59 -15.40 -18.91 -18.90
CA ALA A 59 -16.16 -20.15 -19.09
C ALA A 59 -17.23 -19.96 -20.19
N SER A 60 -16.95 -19.10 -21.19
CA SER A 60 -17.78 -18.86 -22.36
C SER A 60 -16.96 -19.13 -23.62
N GLU A 61 -16.60 -20.40 -23.84
CA GLU A 61 -16.29 -20.96 -25.17
C GLU A 61 -16.10 -22.47 -25.05
N ALA A 62 -17.19 -23.19 -24.76
CA ALA A 62 -17.27 -24.63 -24.99
C ALA A 62 -18.72 -25.04 -25.26
N LYS A 63 -19.20 -24.78 -26.48
CA LYS A 63 -20.02 -25.68 -27.33
C LYS A 63 -20.47 -24.97 -28.62
N PRO A 64 -20.65 -25.67 -29.76
CA PRO A 64 -21.24 -27.01 -29.89
C PRO A 64 -20.27 -28.16 -30.14
#